data_AF-A0A918BSV8-F1
#
_entry.id   AF-A0A918BSV8-F1
#
_cell.length_a   1.000
_cell.length_b   1.000
_cell.length_c   1.000
_cell.angle_alpha   90.00
_cell.angle_beta   90.00
_cell.angle_gamma   90.00
#
_symmetry.space_group_name_H-M   'P 1'
#
loop_
_entity.id
_entity.type
_entity.pdbx_description
1 polymer ?
#
loop_
_entity_poly.entity_id
_entity_poly.type
_entity_poly.pdbx_seq_one_letter_code
_entity_poly.pdbx_strand_id
1 'polypeptide(L)'
;MYGPCGFYRRPGGPGPAGHFRTSVHASPLFAAAVARLLCRVDAALGHPADLAFVDMAAGRGELVTGVLEALPADVAARARGYAVERADRPDELDPRIAWLPSPPEGVAGLLFANEWLDNVPVDVAEVDAEGVPRRVLVHRDGTERLGEPVAGAEAEWLARWWPLPAEEGLRAEIGLPRDRAWAAAVGCVDHGLAVAVDYAHTAGTRPPFGTLTGFRQGRETAPVPDGSRDITAHVALDACALPGASVVTQRAALRALGVSAGRPPLALAATDPTAYVRALAGAGEAAELTAPGGLGDFGWLLQPVGVPRDALGLPDA
;
A
#
# COMPACT_ATOMS: atom_id res chain seq x y z
N MET A 1 -10.42 6.92 13.13
CA MET A 1 -9.19 7.14 12.33
C MET A 1 -9.03 8.57 11.82
N TYR A 2 -9.96 9.09 11.02
CA TYR A 2 -9.81 10.39 10.34
C TYR A 2 -10.65 11.54 10.91
N GLY A 3 -11.23 11.37 12.10
CA GLY A 3 -11.99 12.41 12.81
C GLY A 3 -11.07 13.44 13.50
N PRO A 4 -11.62 14.51 14.12
CA PRO A 4 -10.81 15.55 14.77
C PRO A 4 -9.88 15.02 15.88
N CYS A 5 -10.32 13.98 16.59
CA CYS A 5 -9.52 13.26 17.58
C CYS A 5 -8.96 11.93 17.02
N GLY A 6 -8.90 11.80 15.69
CA GLY A 6 -8.48 10.57 15.03
C GLY A 6 -6.97 10.37 15.06
N PHE A 7 -6.55 9.10 15.06
CA PHE A 7 -5.15 8.67 15.10
C PHE A 7 -4.25 9.42 14.09
N TYR A 8 -4.69 9.55 12.84
CA TYR A 8 -3.93 10.21 11.76
C TYR A 8 -3.94 11.75 11.80
N ARG A 9 -4.77 12.38 12.65
CA ARG A 9 -4.92 13.86 12.69
C ARG A 9 -4.49 14.49 14.01
N ARG A 10 -4.01 13.71 14.98
CA ARG A 10 -3.69 14.20 16.32
C ARG A 10 -2.38 15.00 16.33
N PRO A 11 -2.40 16.30 16.65
CA PRO A 11 -1.17 17.11 16.71
C PRO A 11 -0.19 16.57 17.77
N GLY A 12 1.09 16.42 17.41
CA GLY A 12 2.15 15.95 18.31
C GLY A 12 2.03 14.48 18.73
N GLY A 13 1.13 13.70 18.12
CA GLY A 13 1.16 12.25 18.24
C GLY A 13 2.38 11.67 17.52
N PRO A 14 2.83 10.46 17.86
CA PRO A 14 3.94 9.78 17.18
C PRO A 14 3.73 9.56 15.67
N GLY A 15 2.51 9.79 15.16
CA GLY A 15 2.11 9.45 13.80
C GLY A 15 2.17 7.94 13.54
N PRO A 16 1.88 7.50 12.31
CA PRO A 16 2.04 6.09 11.91
C PRO A 16 3.50 5.62 12.05
N ALA A 17 4.46 6.49 11.73
CA ALA A 17 5.89 6.20 11.77
C ALA A 17 6.44 5.89 13.19
N GLY A 18 5.81 6.40 14.26
CA GLY A 18 6.18 6.04 15.63
C GLY A 18 5.52 4.76 16.16
N HIS A 19 4.71 4.09 15.33
CA HIS A 19 3.99 2.86 15.69
C HIS A 19 4.31 1.67 14.78
N PHE A 20 4.74 1.89 13.53
CA PHE A 20 5.02 0.84 12.55
C PHE A 20 6.33 1.05 11.81
N ARG A 21 6.95 -0.07 11.43
CA ARG A 21 8.03 -0.13 10.46
C ARG A 21 7.45 -0.71 9.16
N THR A 22 7.12 0.16 8.21
CA THR A 22 6.62 -0.22 6.88
C THR A 22 7.77 -0.55 5.92
N SER A 23 7.48 -1.04 4.71
CA SER A 23 8.52 -1.28 3.68
C SER A 23 9.34 -0.03 3.36
N VAL A 24 8.71 1.15 3.41
CA VAL A 24 9.36 2.47 3.22
C VAL A 24 10.41 2.75 4.31
N HIS A 25 10.13 2.36 5.56
CA HIS A 25 11.03 2.55 6.70
C HIS A 25 12.04 1.40 6.87
N ALA A 26 11.78 0.25 6.24
CA ALA A 26 12.62 -0.93 6.37
C ALA A 26 13.97 -0.74 5.69
N SER A 27 14.01 -0.11 4.50
CA SER A 27 15.25 0.09 3.74
C SER A 27 15.13 1.12 2.60
N PRO A 28 16.20 1.92 2.35
CA PRO A 28 16.31 2.73 1.14
C PRO A 28 16.21 1.93 -0.18
N LEU A 29 16.42 0.62 -0.14
CA LEU A 29 16.29 -0.27 -1.31
C LEU A 29 14.87 -0.27 -1.88
N PHE A 30 13.85 -0.05 -1.04
CA PHE A 30 12.46 0.03 -1.49
C PHE A 30 12.26 1.28 -2.37
N ALA A 31 12.65 2.45 -1.89
CA ALA A 31 12.58 3.69 -2.67
C ALA A 31 13.42 3.61 -3.96
N ALA A 32 14.60 3.00 -3.92
CA ALA A 32 15.42 2.77 -5.11
C ALA A 32 14.74 1.82 -6.12
N ALA A 33 13.98 0.82 -5.65
CA ALA A 33 13.21 -0.06 -6.52
C ALA A 33 12.05 0.69 -7.19
N VAL A 34 11.33 1.53 -6.43
CA VAL A 34 10.25 2.37 -6.96
C VAL A 34 10.80 3.42 -7.93
N ALA A 35 11.98 3.99 -7.69
CA ALA A 35 12.66 4.87 -8.65
C ALA A 35 13.00 4.14 -9.96
N ARG A 36 13.47 2.89 -9.89
CA ARG A 36 13.67 2.06 -11.08
C ARG A 36 12.36 1.76 -11.82
N LEU A 37 11.25 1.58 -11.10
CA LEU A 37 9.93 1.45 -11.71
C LEU A 37 9.52 2.73 -12.42
N LEU A 38 9.72 3.89 -11.80
CA LEU A 38 9.46 5.20 -12.41
C LEU A 38 10.28 5.40 -13.70
N CYS A 39 11.55 5.00 -13.72
CA CYS A 39 12.35 5.03 -14.96
C CYS A 39 11.79 4.13 -16.08
N ARG A 40 11.18 2.99 -15.74
CA ARG A 40 10.52 2.13 -16.74
C ARG A 40 9.24 2.76 -17.27
N VAL A 41 8.46 3.38 -16.39
CA VAL A 41 7.28 4.16 -16.78
C VAL A 41 7.68 5.32 -17.69
N ASP A 42 8.73 6.06 -17.32
CA ASP A 42 9.29 7.15 -18.15
C ASP A 42 9.66 6.69 -19.56
N ALA A 43 10.37 5.57 -19.67
CA ALA A 43 10.72 4.99 -20.97
C ALA A 43 9.48 4.53 -21.76
N ALA A 44 8.50 3.89 -21.10
CA ALA A 44 7.25 3.47 -21.73
C ALA A 44 6.39 4.65 -22.22
N LEU A 45 6.51 5.80 -21.57
CA LEU A 45 5.87 7.06 -21.97
C LEU A 45 6.67 7.85 -23.02
N GLY A 46 7.84 7.36 -23.45
CA GLY A 46 8.68 8.04 -24.43
C GLY A 46 9.41 9.27 -23.88
N HIS A 47 9.76 9.26 -22.60
CA HIS A 47 10.52 10.32 -21.91
C HIS A 47 9.84 11.70 -21.96
N PRO A 48 8.64 11.85 -21.39
CA PRO A 48 7.89 13.11 -21.41
C PRO A 48 8.66 14.26 -20.74
N ALA A 49 8.42 15.51 -21.15
CA ALA A 49 9.11 16.66 -20.54
C ALA A 49 8.81 16.83 -19.04
N ASP A 50 7.62 16.41 -18.61
CA ASP A 50 7.17 16.39 -17.22
C ASP A 50 6.80 14.95 -16.83
N LEU A 51 7.44 14.42 -15.79
CA LEU A 51 7.19 13.07 -15.28
C LEU A 51 6.72 13.16 -13.83
N ALA A 52 5.51 12.69 -13.54
CA ALA A 52 4.96 12.76 -12.20
C ALA A 52 5.28 11.49 -11.37
N PHE A 53 5.63 11.70 -10.11
CA PHE A 53 5.61 10.67 -9.07
C PHE A 53 4.63 11.10 -7.99
N VAL A 54 3.52 10.37 -7.85
CA VAL A 54 2.48 10.62 -6.85
C VAL A 54 2.58 9.56 -5.76
N ASP A 55 2.89 9.98 -4.54
CA ASP A 55 2.98 9.18 -3.32
C ASP A 55 1.67 9.33 -2.54
N MET A 56 0.81 8.32 -2.58
CA MET A 56 -0.50 8.30 -1.93
C MET A 56 -0.38 7.84 -0.48
N ALA A 57 -1.00 8.59 0.44
CA ALA A 57 -0.81 8.43 1.88
C ALA A 57 0.69 8.52 2.26
N ALA A 58 1.31 9.62 1.82
CA ALA A 58 2.75 9.80 1.82
C ALA A 58 3.41 9.79 3.22
N GLY A 59 2.64 9.77 4.32
CA GLY A 59 3.20 9.76 5.67
C GLY A 59 3.87 11.09 5.98
N ARG A 60 5.20 11.12 6.08
CA ARG A 60 5.98 12.38 6.16
C ARG A 60 6.80 12.63 4.88
N GLY A 61 6.47 11.94 3.80
CA GLY A 61 7.13 12.08 2.50
C GLY A 61 8.42 11.28 2.37
N GLU A 62 8.63 10.25 3.19
CA GLU A 62 9.83 9.40 3.15
C GLU A 62 10.02 8.73 1.78
N LEU A 63 8.94 8.17 1.20
CA LEU A 63 9.01 7.46 -0.06
C LEU A 63 9.27 8.42 -1.23
N VAL A 64 8.47 9.48 -1.40
CA VAL A 64 8.72 10.50 -2.43
C VAL A 64 10.12 11.10 -2.35
N THR A 65 10.64 11.38 -1.15
CA THR A 65 12.00 11.90 -0.98
C THR A 65 13.03 10.88 -1.47
N GLY A 66 12.96 9.64 -0.97
CA GLY A 66 13.90 8.60 -1.35
C GLY A 66 13.84 8.22 -2.84
N VAL A 67 12.64 8.26 -3.45
CA VAL A 67 12.47 8.01 -4.88
C VAL A 67 13.15 9.11 -5.69
N LEU A 68 12.87 10.39 -5.40
CA LEU A 68 13.46 11.50 -6.13
C LEU A 68 14.99 11.55 -6.00
N GLU A 69 15.53 11.22 -4.83
CA GLU A 69 16.98 11.13 -4.60
C GLU A 69 17.64 9.97 -5.35
N ALA A 70 16.92 8.86 -5.55
CA ALA A 70 17.41 7.67 -6.24
C ALA A 70 17.30 7.75 -7.78
N LEU A 71 16.68 8.79 -8.34
CA LEU A 71 16.53 8.95 -9.78
C LEU A 71 17.86 9.33 -10.46
N PRO A 72 18.12 8.81 -11.68
CA PRO A 72 19.16 9.34 -12.55
C PRO A 72 18.97 10.84 -12.81
N ALA A 73 20.06 11.59 -12.98
CA ALA A 73 20.02 13.06 -13.05
C ALA A 73 19.13 13.60 -14.18
N ASP A 74 19.09 12.93 -15.33
CA ASP A 74 18.27 13.29 -16.49
C ASP A 74 16.77 13.04 -16.27
N VAL A 75 16.41 12.01 -15.51
CA VAL A 75 15.02 11.74 -15.11
C VAL A 75 14.62 12.68 -13.97
N ALA A 76 15.47 12.86 -12.97
CA ALA A 76 15.25 13.74 -11.84
C ALA A 76 15.02 15.21 -12.27
N ALA A 77 15.67 15.65 -13.34
CA ALA A 77 15.48 17.00 -13.89
C ALA A 77 14.06 17.27 -14.44
N ARG A 78 13.33 16.21 -14.82
CA ARG A 78 11.95 16.26 -15.34
C ARG A 78 10.90 15.78 -14.32
N ALA A 79 11.35 15.11 -13.26
CA ALA A 79 10.47 14.51 -12.27
C ALA A 79 9.84 15.55 -11.34
N ARG A 80 8.54 15.40 -11.07
CA ARG A 80 7.80 16.18 -10.07
C ARG A 80 7.20 15.24 -9.04
N GLY A 81 7.56 15.44 -7.77
CA GLY A 81 7.03 14.67 -6.65
C GLY A 81 5.78 15.32 -6.06
N TYR A 82 4.74 14.51 -5.88
CA TYR A 82 3.49 14.87 -5.21
C TYR A 82 3.29 13.95 -4.02
N ALA A 83 3.27 14.49 -2.82
CA ALA A 83 2.88 13.79 -1.60
C ALA A 83 1.41 14.07 -1.32
N VAL A 84 0.57 13.03 -1.36
CA VAL A 84 -0.86 13.13 -1.07
C VAL A 84 -1.11 12.65 0.35
N GLU A 85 -1.46 13.59 1.24
CA GLU A 85 -1.58 13.30 2.66
C GLU A 85 -2.58 14.25 3.34
N ARG A 86 -3.30 13.71 4.33
CA ARG A 86 -4.27 14.45 5.15
C ARG A 86 -3.64 15.12 6.36
N ALA A 87 -2.52 14.59 6.84
CA ALA A 87 -1.72 15.20 7.89
C ALA A 87 -1.05 16.50 7.42
N ASP A 88 -0.62 17.31 8.38
CA ASP A 88 0.12 18.54 8.11
C ASP A 88 1.47 18.24 7.46
N ARG A 89 1.89 19.12 6.56
CA ARG A 89 3.18 19.02 5.86
C ARG A 89 4.33 19.09 6.89
N PRO A 90 5.32 18.18 6.83
CA PRO A 90 6.53 18.29 7.65
C PRO A 90 7.37 19.53 7.27
N ASP A 91 7.92 20.21 8.28
CA ASP A 91 8.72 21.42 8.11
C ASP A 91 10.02 21.15 7.32
N GLU A 92 10.61 19.96 7.48
CA GLU A 92 11.87 19.60 6.83
C GLU A 92 11.71 19.05 5.40
N LEU A 93 10.48 18.87 4.92
CA LEU A 93 10.23 18.29 3.60
C LEU A 93 10.64 19.26 2.49
N ASP A 94 11.41 18.78 1.52
CA ASP A 94 11.90 19.56 0.37
C ASP A 94 10.76 20.42 -0.24
N PRO A 95 10.90 21.75 -0.32
CA PRO A 95 9.86 22.66 -0.81
C PRO A 95 9.43 22.38 -2.26
N ARG A 96 10.23 21.63 -3.03
CA ARG A 96 9.90 21.20 -4.40
C ARG A 96 8.86 20.09 -4.45
N ILE A 97 8.69 19.31 -3.38
CA ILE A 97 7.66 18.28 -3.29
C ILE A 97 6.32 18.96 -3.02
N ALA A 98 5.33 18.78 -3.90
CA ALA A 98 4.00 19.32 -3.69
C ALA A 98 3.26 18.51 -2.62
N TRP A 99 2.69 19.17 -1.60
CA TRP A 99 1.87 18.52 -0.57
C TRP A 99 0.40 18.79 -0.84
N LEU A 100 -0.37 17.73 -1.12
CA LEU A 100 -1.75 17.86 -1.60
C LEU A 100 -2.73 17.02 -0.76
N PRO A 101 -3.99 17.47 -0.60
CA PRO A 101 -5.02 16.69 0.09
C PRO A 101 -5.64 15.58 -0.80
N SER A 102 -5.38 15.63 -2.11
CA SER A 102 -5.87 14.68 -3.12
C SER A 102 -4.86 14.59 -4.27
N PRO A 103 -4.78 13.46 -5.00
CA PRO A 103 -3.90 13.35 -6.16
C PRO A 103 -4.26 14.39 -7.23
N PRO A 104 -3.27 14.94 -7.97
CA PRO A 104 -3.53 15.82 -9.09
C PRO A 104 -4.17 15.03 -10.24
N GLU A 105 -5.06 15.66 -11.01
CA GLU A 105 -5.65 15.09 -12.22
C GLU A 105 -4.67 15.19 -13.41
N GLY A 106 -4.83 14.32 -14.41
CA GLY A 106 -4.06 14.37 -15.64
C GLY A 106 -2.61 13.90 -15.50
N VAL A 107 -2.34 12.97 -14.59
CA VAL A 107 -0.99 12.51 -14.26
C VAL A 107 -0.41 11.67 -15.40
N ALA A 108 0.74 12.10 -15.92
CA ALA A 108 1.62 11.29 -16.75
C ALA A 108 2.82 10.79 -15.92
N GLY A 109 2.80 9.52 -15.51
CA GLY A 109 3.85 8.96 -14.65
C GLY A 109 3.39 7.84 -13.72
N LEU A 110 3.92 7.82 -12.50
CA LEU A 110 3.69 6.76 -11.52
C LEU A 110 2.89 7.29 -10.33
N LEU A 111 1.71 6.70 -10.08
CA LEU A 111 1.02 6.81 -8.80
C LEU A 111 1.33 5.57 -7.96
N PHE A 112 1.79 5.77 -6.74
CA PHE A 112 2.21 4.71 -5.83
C PHE A 112 1.53 4.87 -4.49
N ALA A 113 0.78 3.85 -4.05
CA ALA A 113 0.06 3.83 -2.80
C ALA A 113 0.56 2.65 -1.94
N ASN A 114 1.47 2.93 -1.00
CA ASN A 114 1.99 1.91 -0.09
C ASN A 114 1.20 1.93 1.22
N GLU A 115 0.57 0.81 1.57
CA GLU A 115 -0.19 0.63 2.81
C GLU A 115 -1.26 1.72 2.98
N TRP A 116 -2.01 1.95 1.89
CA TRP A 116 -3.07 2.94 1.85
C TRP A 116 -4.46 2.30 1.90
N LEU A 117 -4.67 1.21 1.16
CA LEU A 117 -6.01 0.63 1.03
C LEU A 117 -6.42 -0.07 2.32
N ASP A 118 -5.49 -0.64 3.07
CA ASP A 118 -5.72 -1.22 4.39
C ASP A 118 -6.36 -0.24 5.39
N ASN A 119 -6.04 1.04 5.22
CA ASN A 119 -6.46 2.17 6.04
C ASN A 119 -7.73 2.85 5.53
N VAL A 120 -8.22 2.52 4.33
CA VAL A 120 -9.52 2.99 3.85
C VAL A 120 -10.63 2.31 4.67
N PRO A 121 -11.58 3.07 5.26
CA PRO A 121 -12.65 2.51 6.07
C PRO A 121 -13.50 1.48 5.34
N VAL A 122 -13.84 0.40 6.04
CA VAL A 122 -14.71 -0.68 5.56
C VAL A 122 -15.78 -0.99 6.60
N ASP A 123 -16.92 -1.47 6.13
CA ASP A 123 -17.90 -2.12 6.99
C ASP A 123 -17.55 -3.60 7.15
N VAL A 124 -17.83 -4.19 8.31
CA VAL A 124 -17.67 -5.62 8.56
C VAL A 124 -19.03 -6.29 8.52
N ALA A 125 -19.12 -7.41 7.79
CA ALA A 125 -20.25 -8.32 7.86
C ALA A 125 -19.91 -9.53 8.73
N GLU A 126 -20.88 -10.01 9.49
CA GLU A 126 -20.80 -11.26 10.25
C GLU A 126 -22.09 -12.05 10.08
N VAL A 127 -21.98 -13.36 9.89
CA VAL A 127 -23.12 -14.26 9.73
C VAL A 127 -23.76 -14.54 11.09
N ASP A 128 -25.07 -14.29 11.23
CA ASP A 128 -25.83 -14.59 12.44
C ASP A 128 -26.19 -16.08 12.57
N ALA A 129 -26.86 -16.44 13.67
CA ALA A 129 -27.33 -17.81 13.94
C ALA A 129 -28.36 -18.32 12.92
N GLU A 130 -29.04 -17.43 12.19
CA GLU A 130 -29.96 -17.74 11.11
C GLU A 130 -29.27 -17.88 9.74
N GLY A 131 -27.95 -17.72 9.68
CA GLY A 131 -27.16 -17.82 8.46
C GLY A 131 -27.21 -16.56 7.57
N VAL A 132 -27.61 -15.41 8.13
CA VAL A 132 -27.74 -14.13 7.43
C VAL A 132 -26.54 -13.23 7.72
N PRO A 133 -25.81 -12.75 6.71
CA PRO A 133 -24.79 -11.73 6.89
C PRO A 133 -25.41 -10.42 7.39
N ARG A 134 -25.01 -9.97 8.58
CA ARG A 134 -25.41 -8.71 9.20
C ARG A 134 -24.23 -7.76 9.34
N ARG A 135 -24.49 -6.46 9.24
CA ARG A 135 -23.47 -5.44 9.51
C ARG A 135 -23.08 -5.51 10.99
N VAL A 136 -21.78 -5.53 11.27
CA VAL A 136 -21.25 -5.40 12.63
C VAL A 136 -21.26 -3.91 13.00
N LEU A 137 -21.95 -3.58 14.09
CA LEU A 137 -21.98 -2.24 14.67
C LEU A 137 -21.07 -2.23 15.90
N VAL A 138 -20.32 -1.13 16.08
CA VAL A 138 -19.34 -1.02 17.15
C VAL A 138 -19.61 0.19 18.04
N HIS A 139 -19.53 -0.01 19.35
CA HIS A 139 -19.58 1.06 20.35
C HIS A 139 -18.20 1.70 20.54
N ARG A 140 -18.14 2.86 21.21
CA ARG A 140 -16.87 3.57 21.42
C ARG A 140 -15.85 2.79 22.25
N ASP A 141 -16.31 1.87 23.09
CA ASP A 141 -15.46 0.98 23.89
C ASP A 141 -14.99 -0.26 23.11
N GLY A 142 -15.41 -0.41 21.85
CA GLY A 142 -15.09 -1.56 21.00
C GLY A 142 -16.06 -2.73 21.12
N THR A 143 -17.11 -2.62 21.94
CA THR A 143 -18.13 -3.67 22.02
C THR A 143 -18.88 -3.73 20.70
N GLU A 144 -18.97 -4.93 20.13
CA GLU A 144 -19.65 -5.17 18.86
C GLU A 144 -21.06 -5.75 19.08
N ARG A 145 -21.95 -5.49 18.12
CA ARG A 145 -23.26 -6.14 18.01
C ARG A 145 -23.67 -6.27 16.56
N LEU A 146 -24.47 -7.28 16.25
CA LEU A 146 -25.05 -7.42 14.91
C LEU A 146 -26.16 -6.37 14.69
N GLY A 147 -26.15 -5.78 13.49
CA GLY A 147 -27.11 -4.80 13.03
C GLY A 147 -28.09 -5.37 12.00
N GLU A 148 -28.48 -4.53 11.05
CA GLU A 148 -29.36 -4.94 9.95
C GLU A 148 -28.65 -5.91 8.98
N PRO A 149 -29.40 -6.77 8.27
CA PRO A 149 -28.86 -7.57 7.18
C PRO A 149 -28.14 -6.69 6.16
N VAL A 150 -27.02 -7.18 5.64
CA VAL A 150 -26.31 -6.51 4.54
C VAL A 150 -27.18 -6.56 3.29
N ALA A 151 -27.30 -5.43 2.58
CA ALA A 151 -28.21 -5.30 1.44
C ALA A 151 -27.61 -4.41 0.34
N GLY A 152 -28.21 -4.46 -0.85
CA GLY A 152 -27.83 -3.64 -2.00
C GLY A 152 -26.40 -3.91 -2.49
N ALA A 153 -25.69 -2.85 -2.87
CA ALA A 153 -24.35 -2.95 -3.47
C ALA A 153 -23.32 -3.67 -2.58
N GLU A 154 -23.46 -3.60 -1.26
CA GLU A 154 -22.57 -4.32 -0.32
C GLU A 154 -22.85 -5.83 -0.33
N ALA A 155 -24.11 -6.24 -0.39
CA ALA A 155 -24.48 -7.65 -0.50
C ALA A 155 -24.06 -8.23 -1.87
N GLU A 156 -24.20 -7.46 -2.95
CA GLU A 156 -23.69 -7.82 -4.27
C GLU A 156 -22.16 -7.95 -4.27
N TRP A 157 -21.47 -7.03 -3.58
CA TRP A 157 -20.02 -7.10 -3.41
C TRP A 157 -19.60 -8.36 -2.65
N LEU A 158 -20.25 -8.68 -1.51
CA LEU A 158 -20.00 -9.92 -0.76
C LEU A 158 -20.26 -11.16 -1.61
N ALA A 159 -21.39 -11.23 -2.31
CA ALA A 159 -21.72 -12.40 -3.14
C ALA A 159 -20.67 -12.67 -4.22
N ARG A 160 -20.07 -11.62 -4.78
CA ARG A 160 -19.04 -11.73 -5.82
C ARG A 160 -17.65 -11.97 -5.26
N TRP A 161 -17.28 -11.22 -4.23
CA TRP A 161 -15.89 -11.08 -3.79
C TRP A 161 -15.64 -11.61 -2.39
N TRP A 162 -16.61 -11.95 -1.57
CA TRP A 162 -16.35 -12.62 -0.29
C TRP A 162 -17.61 -13.37 0.16
N PRO A 163 -18.02 -14.41 -0.59
CA PRO A 163 -19.26 -15.10 -0.29
C PRO A 163 -19.14 -15.74 1.09
N LEU A 164 -20.09 -15.43 1.97
CA LEU A 164 -20.17 -15.97 3.31
C LEU A 164 -21.16 -17.14 3.32
N PRO A 165 -20.71 -18.38 3.57
CA PRO A 165 -21.59 -19.49 3.88
C PRO A 165 -22.52 -19.18 5.06
N ALA A 166 -23.66 -19.86 5.14
CA ALA A 166 -24.60 -19.78 6.26
C ALA A 166 -24.07 -20.53 7.50
N GLU A 167 -22.90 -20.10 7.98
CA GLU A 167 -22.23 -20.59 9.18
C GLU A 167 -21.99 -19.40 10.11
N GLU A 168 -22.57 -19.47 11.31
CA GLU A 168 -22.54 -18.40 12.30
C GLU A 168 -21.09 -17.98 12.65
N GLY A 169 -20.87 -16.66 12.76
CA GLY A 169 -19.60 -16.09 13.16
C GLY A 169 -18.58 -15.93 12.04
N LEU A 170 -18.85 -16.39 10.81
CA LEU A 170 -18.02 -16.05 9.66
C LEU A 170 -18.08 -14.56 9.35
N ARG A 171 -16.94 -13.94 9.07
CA ARG A 171 -16.81 -12.49 8.86
C ARG A 171 -16.15 -12.14 7.53
N ALA A 172 -16.51 -10.97 7.02
CA ALA A 172 -15.86 -10.36 5.86
C ALA A 172 -15.79 -8.84 6.01
N GLU A 173 -14.65 -8.26 5.62
CA GLU A 173 -14.54 -6.83 5.39
C GLU A 173 -15.09 -6.47 4.00
N ILE A 174 -16.15 -5.65 3.96
CA ILE A 174 -16.78 -5.22 2.71
C ILE A 174 -15.90 -4.15 2.05
N GLY A 175 -15.16 -4.55 1.02
CA GLY A 175 -14.14 -3.72 0.35
C GLY A 175 -14.68 -2.65 -0.61
N LEU A 176 -15.99 -2.50 -0.79
CA LEU A 176 -16.57 -1.57 -1.76
C LEU A 176 -16.04 -0.11 -1.64
N PRO A 177 -15.82 0.47 -0.45
CA PRO A 177 -15.17 1.77 -0.33
C PRO A 177 -13.72 1.80 -0.84
N ARG A 178 -12.96 0.71 -0.66
CA ARG A 178 -11.59 0.55 -1.17
C ARG A 178 -11.58 0.50 -2.69
N ASP A 179 -12.48 -0.27 -3.30
CA ASP A 179 -12.60 -0.36 -4.76
C ASP A 179 -12.86 1.01 -5.38
N ARG A 180 -13.77 1.78 -4.77
CA ARG A 180 -14.09 3.16 -5.21
C ARG A 180 -12.92 4.12 -5.02
N ALA A 181 -12.25 4.05 -3.88
CA ALA A 181 -11.08 4.88 -3.59
C ALA A 181 -9.94 4.59 -4.58
N TRP A 182 -9.63 3.31 -4.80
CA TRP A 182 -8.63 2.87 -5.77
C TRP A 182 -8.99 3.31 -7.19
N ALA A 183 -10.23 3.08 -7.63
CA ALA A 183 -10.69 3.52 -8.95
C ALA A 183 -10.59 5.03 -9.15
N ALA A 184 -10.92 5.82 -8.12
CA ALA A 184 -10.76 7.26 -8.16
C ALA A 184 -9.29 7.70 -8.26
N ALA A 185 -8.39 7.06 -7.50
CA ALA A 185 -6.95 7.34 -7.58
C ALA A 185 -6.37 6.97 -8.96
N VAL A 186 -6.73 5.80 -9.50
CA VAL A 186 -6.35 5.41 -10.87
C VAL A 186 -6.88 6.41 -11.90
N GLY A 187 -8.11 6.90 -11.72
CA GLY A 187 -8.73 7.88 -12.61
C GLY A 187 -8.02 9.24 -12.70
N CYS A 188 -7.08 9.51 -11.79
CA CYS A 188 -6.21 10.70 -11.85
C CYS A 188 -5.01 10.52 -12.80
N VAL A 189 -4.72 9.30 -13.23
CA VAL A 189 -3.61 8.98 -14.16
C VAL A 189 -4.13 8.94 -15.59
N ASP A 190 -3.57 9.77 -16.47
CA ASP A 190 -3.89 9.75 -17.91
C ASP A 190 -3.05 8.70 -18.64
N HIS A 191 -1.75 8.66 -18.34
CA HIS A 191 -0.79 7.77 -18.96
C HIS A 191 0.31 7.36 -17.98
N GLY A 192 0.49 6.05 -17.77
CA GLY A 192 1.55 5.50 -16.93
C GLY A 192 1.07 4.32 -16.10
N LEU A 193 1.40 4.30 -14.82
CA LEU A 193 1.12 3.17 -13.93
C LEU A 193 0.61 3.65 -12.58
N ALA A 194 -0.45 3.03 -12.09
CA ALA A 194 -0.85 3.11 -10.69
C ALA A 194 -0.50 1.79 -9.98
N VAL A 195 0.08 1.88 -8.78
CA VAL A 195 0.44 0.73 -7.94
C VAL A 195 -0.16 0.90 -6.55
N ALA A 196 -0.86 -0.13 -6.06
CA ALA A 196 -1.16 -0.28 -4.63
C ALA A 196 -0.36 -1.45 -4.06
N VAL A 197 0.26 -1.23 -2.89
CA VAL A 197 1.02 -2.23 -2.16
C VAL A 197 0.40 -2.37 -0.78
N ASP A 198 -0.19 -3.52 -0.49
CA ASP A 198 -0.88 -3.75 0.79
C ASP A 198 -0.73 -5.21 1.20
N TYR A 199 -0.82 -5.47 2.50
CA TYR A 199 -1.01 -6.84 2.98
C TYR A 199 -2.43 -7.29 2.60
N ALA A 200 -2.49 -8.44 1.92
CA ALA A 200 -3.64 -8.83 1.15
C ALA A 200 -3.94 -10.32 1.33
N HIS A 201 -5.13 -10.71 0.93
CA HIS A 201 -5.51 -12.12 0.76
C HIS A 201 -6.15 -12.31 -0.61
N THR A 202 -6.02 -13.51 -1.16
CA THR A 202 -6.67 -13.92 -2.41
C THR A 202 -8.04 -14.53 -2.12
N ALA A 203 -8.86 -14.73 -3.15
CA ALA A 203 -10.14 -15.41 -3.00
C ALA A 203 -10.06 -16.80 -2.35
N GLY A 204 -8.98 -17.55 -2.59
CA GLY A 204 -8.78 -18.86 -1.99
C GLY A 204 -8.20 -18.84 -0.57
N THR A 205 -7.76 -17.69 -0.07
CA THR A 205 -7.05 -17.55 1.21
C THR A 205 -7.71 -16.54 2.15
N ARG A 206 -8.97 -16.17 1.89
CA ARG A 206 -9.70 -15.23 2.74
C ARG A 206 -9.92 -15.85 4.13
N PRO A 207 -9.55 -15.15 5.22
CA PRO A 207 -9.69 -15.71 6.55
C PRO A 207 -11.17 -15.74 6.98
N PRO A 208 -11.63 -16.83 7.64
CA PRO A 208 -13.03 -17.00 8.00
C PRO A 208 -13.54 -15.96 9.00
N PHE A 209 -12.66 -15.33 9.78
CA PHE A 209 -13.02 -14.37 10.83
C PHE A 209 -12.59 -12.93 10.50
N GLY A 210 -12.30 -12.65 9.23
CA GLY A 210 -11.78 -11.37 8.80
C GLY A 210 -10.35 -11.11 9.29
N THR A 211 -9.93 -9.86 9.18
CA THR A 211 -8.59 -9.37 9.51
C THR A 211 -8.57 -8.02 10.22
N LEU A 212 -9.75 -7.41 10.46
CA LEU A 212 -9.83 -6.14 11.17
C LEU A 212 -9.12 -6.22 12.52
N THR A 213 -8.10 -5.39 12.70
CA THR A 213 -7.26 -5.39 13.89
C THR A 213 -6.89 -3.97 14.29
N GLY A 214 -6.61 -3.79 15.59
CA GLY A 214 -6.11 -2.55 16.12
C GLY A 214 -4.62 -2.66 16.43
N PHE A 215 -3.84 -1.61 16.24
CA PHE A 215 -2.42 -1.62 16.57
C PHE A 215 -2.01 -0.43 17.43
N ARG A 216 -1.25 -0.72 18.48
CA ARG A 216 -0.72 0.29 19.40
C ARG A 216 0.70 -0.05 19.83
N GLN A 217 1.63 0.88 19.58
CA GLN A 217 3.05 0.69 19.93
C GLN A 217 3.64 -0.60 19.32
N GLY A 218 3.33 -0.86 18.04
CA GLY A 218 3.81 -2.04 17.31
C GLY A 218 3.22 -3.37 17.75
N ARG A 219 2.11 -3.37 18.51
CA ARG A 219 1.43 -4.59 18.97
C ARG A 219 -0.02 -4.62 18.52
N GLU A 220 -0.46 -5.80 18.11
CA GLU A 220 -1.88 -6.09 17.86
C GLU A 220 -2.71 -5.96 19.13
N THR A 221 -3.92 -5.44 18.96
CA THR A 221 -4.91 -5.12 19.98
C THR A 221 -6.31 -5.21 19.37
N ALA A 222 -7.34 -5.18 20.20
CA ALA A 222 -8.71 -5.06 19.70
C ALA A 222 -8.91 -3.73 18.92
N PRO A 223 -9.68 -3.72 17.81
CA PRO A 223 -9.89 -2.56 16.94
C PRO A 223 -10.86 -1.53 17.56
N VAL A 224 -10.52 -0.98 18.72
CA VAL A 224 -11.37 -0.02 19.43
C VAL A 224 -11.28 1.38 18.81
N PRO A 225 -12.40 1.98 18.33
CA PRO A 225 -12.41 3.20 17.50
C PRO A 225 -12.33 4.50 18.31
N ASP A 226 -11.43 4.58 19.29
CA ASP A 226 -11.25 5.75 20.18
C ASP A 226 -10.14 6.73 19.71
N GLY A 227 -9.43 6.39 18.63
CA GLY A 227 -8.33 7.19 18.07
C GLY A 227 -6.97 7.01 18.74
N SER A 228 -6.85 6.12 19.73
CA SER A 228 -5.58 5.83 20.44
C SER A 228 -4.73 4.73 19.79
N ARG A 229 -5.24 4.08 18.76
CA ARG A 229 -4.62 2.99 18.02
C ARG A 229 -4.91 3.12 16.53
N ASP A 230 -4.04 2.55 15.74
CA ASP A 230 -4.31 2.34 14.33
C ASP A 230 -5.35 1.23 14.17
N ILE A 231 -6.19 1.30 13.13
CA ILE A 231 -7.18 0.25 12.85
C ILE A 231 -7.12 -0.03 11.37
N THR A 232 -6.82 -1.27 11.04
CA THR A 232 -6.59 -1.69 9.67
C THR A 232 -7.21 -3.06 9.41
N ALA A 233 -7.32 -3.42 8.14
CA ALA A 233 -7.71 -4.77 7.72
C ALA A 233 -6.99 -5.11 6.41
N HIS A 234 -6.67 -6.39 6.21
CA HIS A 234 -6.07 -6.88 4.98
C HIS A 234 -6.97 -6.56 3.78
N VAL A 235 -6.36 -6.45 2.60
CA VAL A 235 -7.04 -5.99 1.39
C VAL A 235 -7.37 -7.15 0.45
N ALA A 236 -8.62 -7.20 -0.01
CA ALA A 236 -9.04 -8.02 -1.15
C ALA A 236 -8.58 -7.34 -2.46
N LEU A 237 -7.28 -7.36 -2.77
CA LEU A 237 -6.72 -6.67 -3.95
C LEU A 237 -7.33 -7.15 -5.27
N ASP A 238 -7.83 -8.39 -5.31
CA ASP A 238 -8.55 -8.95 -6.46
C ASP A 238 -9.89 -8.23 -6.72
N ALA A 239 -10.56 -7.75 -5.67
CA ALA A 239 -11.76 -6.93 -5.81
C ALA A 239 -11.46 -5.51 -6.28
N CYS A 240 -10.33 -4.93 -5.86
CA CYS A 240 -9.90 -3.60 -6.28
C CYS A 240 -9.39 -3.57 -7.74
N ALA A 241 -8.98 -4.71 -8.29
CA ALA A 241 -8.42 -4.80 -9.64
C ALA A 241 -9.39 -4.30 -10.72
N LEU A 242 -8.96 -3.31 -11.53
CA LEU A 242 -9.70 -2.86 -12.71
C LEU A 242 -9.27 -3.66 -13.95
N PRO A 243 -9.97 -3.55 -15.09
CA PRO A 243 -9.57 -4.23 -16.31
C PRO A 243 -8.11 -3.95 -16.69
N GLY A 244 -7.35 -5.00 -16.99
CA GLY A 244 -5.93 -4.92 -17.32
C GLY A 244 -4.98 -4.89 -16.12
N ALA A 245 -5.50 -4.89 -14.89
CA ALA A 245 -4.68 -4.99 -13.70
C ALA A 245 -4.05 -6.39 -13.54
N SER A 246 -2.99 -6.45 -12.74
CA SER A 246 -2.40 -7.71 -12.26
C SER A 246 -1.98 -7.59 -10.80
N VAL A 247 -2.08 -8.68 -10.05
CA VAL A 247 -1.60 -8.75 -8.66
C VAL A 247 -0.40 -9.68 -8.60
N VAL A 248 0.72 -9.20 -8.09
CA VAL A 248 1.94 -10.00 -7.86
C VAL A 248 2.40 -9.85 -6.42
N THR A 249 3.26 -10.74 -5.93
CA THR A 249 3.86 -10.55 -4.60
C THR A 249 4.90 -9.44 -4.61
N GLN A 250 5.08 -8.75 -3.49
CA GLN A 250 6.14 -7.76 -3.29
C GLN A 250 7.50 -8.35 -3.58
N ARG A 251 7.76 -9.58 -3.12
CA ARG A 251 8.98 -10.31 -3.44
C ARG A 251 9.20 -10.44 -4.95
N ALA A 252 8.16 -10.77 -5.73
CA ALA A 252 8.28 -10.88 -7.18
C ALA A 252 8.54 -9.51 -7.83
N ALA A 253 7.78 -8.47 -7.44
CA ALA A 253 7.95 -7.12 -7.95
C ALA A 253 9.34 -6.56 -7.64
N LEU A 254 9.78 -6.63 -6.39
CA LEU A 254 11.09 -6.12 -5.96
C LEU A 254 12.25 -6.86 -6.62
N ARG A 255 12.15 -8.19 -6.81
CA ARG A 255 13.16 -8.96 -7.57
C ARG A 255 13.22 -8.53 -9.04
N ALA A 256 12.07 -8.34 -9.68
CA ALA A 256 12.01 -7.82 -11.04
C ALA A 256 12.61 -6.40 -11.12
N LEU A 257 12.49 -5.62 -10.05
CA LEU A 257 13.13 -4.33 -9.86
C LEU A 257 14.56 -4.43 -9.30
N GLY A 258 15.22 -5.59 -9.35
CA GLY A 258 16.65 -5.74 -9.03
C GLY A 258 17.01 -5.76 -7.53
N VAL A 259 16.03 -5.88 -6.63
CA VAL A 259 16.30 -6.11 -5.20
C VAL A 259 16.67 -7.57 -5.00
N SER A 260 17.88 -7.82 -4.50
CA SER A 260 18.42 -9.17 -4.30
C SER A 260 19.05 -9.30 -2.92
N ALA A 261 18.64 -10.35 -2.20
CA ALA A 261 19.23 -10.77 -0.93
C ALA A 261 20.50 -11.62 -1.11
N GLY A 262 21.08 -11.63 -2.32
CA GLY A 262 22.27 -12.40 -2.64
C GLY A 262 23.46 -11.96 -1.79
N ARG A 263 24.15 -12.91 -1.16
CA ARG A 263 25.35 -12.62 -0.37
C ARG A 263 26.44 -12.03 -1.27
N PRO A 264 27.12 -10.93 -0.88
CA PRO A 264 28.23 -10.39 -1.66
C PRO A 264 29.38 -11.40 -1.81
N PRO A 265 30.16 -11.33 -2.91
CA PRO A 265 31.29 -12.24 -3.12
C PRO A 265 32.28 -12.19 -1.95
N LEU A 266 32.67 -13.36 -1.42
CA LEU A 266 33.56 -13.44 -0.26
C LEU A 266 34.94 -12.81 -0.53
N ALA A 267 35.40 -12.81 -1.78
CA ALA A 267 36.65 -12.14 -2.17
C ALA A 267 36.67 -10.66 -1.79
N LEU A 268 35.51 -9.98 -1.79
CA LEU A 268 35.39 -8.59 -1.38
C LEU A 268 35.73 -8.40 0.10
N ALA A 269 35.49 -9.39 0.95
CA ALA A 269 35.88 -9.33 2.36
C ALA A 269 37.41 -9.26 2.55
N ALA A 270 38.19 -9.73 1.58
CA ALA A 270 39.65 -9.67 1.61
C ALA A 270 40.19 -8.41 0.91
N THR A 271 39.55 -7.94 -0.17
CA THR A 271 40.04 -6.81 -0.98
C THR A 271 39.49 -5.46 -0.54
N ASP A 272 38.24 -5.41 -0.09
CA ASP A 272 37.57 -4.23 0.47
C ASP A 272 36.54 -4.65 1.54
N PRO A 273 37.01 -4.90 2.79
CA PRO A 273 36.14 -5.38 3.87
C PRO A 273 34.97 -4.43 4.16
N THR A 274 35.16 -3.13 4.00
CA THR A 274 34.11 -2.13 4.25
C THR A 274 33.02 -2.22 3.19
N ALA A 275 33.39 -2.35 1.90
CA ALA A 275 32.41 -2.57 0.84
C ALA A 275 31.66 -3.90 1.04
N TYR A 276 32.34 -4.96 1.49
CA TYR A 276 31.69 -6.23 1.79
C TYR A 276 30.64 -6.10 2.91
N VAL A 277 30.98 -5.43 4.03
CA VAL A 277 30.03 -5.23 5.14
C VAL A 277 28.82 -4.39 4.70
N ARG A 278 29.02 -3.31 3.93
CA ARG A 278 27.92 -2.52 3.37
C ARG A 278 27.03 -3.34 2.45
N ALA A 279 27.62 -4.11 1.54
CA ALA A 279 26.87 -4.98 0.64
C ALA A 279 26.12 -6.09 1.39
N LEU A 280 26.70 -6.62 2.48
CA LEU A 280 26.06 -7.62 3.31
C LEU A 280 24.87 -7.04 4.10
N ALA A 281 25.00 -5.81 4.62
CA ALA A 281 23.89 -5.10 5.25
C ALA A 281 22.73 -4.89 4.26
N GLY A 282 23.04 -4.42 3.04
CA GLY A 282 22.05 -4.30 1.97
C GLY A 282 21.39 -5.63 1.59
N ALA A 283 22.13 -6.74 1.60
CA ALA A 283 21.54 -8.07 1.36
C ALA A 283 20.57 -8.49 2.48
N GLY A 284 20.85 -8.12 3.74
CA GLY A 284 19.96 -8.34 4.88
C GLY A 284 18.67 -7.53 4.78
N GLU A 285 18.76 -6.26 4.42
CA GLU A 285 17.61 -5.39 4.16
C GLU A 285 16.75 -5.91 2.99
N ALA A 286 17.38 -6.33 1.89
CA ALA A 286 16.70 -6.97 0.77
C ALA A 286 16.01 -8.28 1.19
N ALA A 287 16.60 -9.04 2.12
CA ALA A 287 16.00 -10.26 2.66
C ALA A 287 14.74 -9.94 3.45
N GLU A 288 14.73 -8.90 4.28
CA GLU A 288 13.55 -8.43 5.03
C GLU A 288 12.40 -8.07 4.07
N LEU A 289 12.67 -7.22 3.06
CA LEU A 289 11.68 -6.78 2.07
C LEU A 289 11.08 -7.91 1.22
N THR A 290 11.81 -9.02 1.06
CA THR A 290 11.43 -10.14 0.19
C THR A 290 11.07 -11.42 0.96
N ALA A 291 11.11 -11.39 2.30
CA ALA A 291 10.89 -12.56 3.14
C ALA A 291 9.47 -13.13 3.00
N PRO A 292 9.31 -14.45 2.79
CA PRO A 292 8.04 -15.15 2.99
C PRO A 292 7.61 -15.09 4.46
N GLY A 293 6.30 -15.01 4.71
CA GLY A 293 5.73 -14.83 6.05
C GLY A 293 5.94 -13.41 6.62
N GLY A 294 6.37 -12.46 5.78
CA GLY A 294 6.60 -11.07 6.15
C GLY A 294 6.33 -10.12 4.97
N LEU A 295 7.13 -9.07 4.85
CA LEU A 295 6.92 -8.01 3.83
C LEU A 295 6.91 -8.55 2.39
N GLY A 296 7.61 -9.65 2.12
CA GLY A 296 7.66 -10.24 0.78
C GLY A 296 6.32 -10.78 0.27
N ASP A 297 5.35 -11.01 1.17
CA ASP A 297 4.02 -11.55 0.83
C ASP A 297 2.96 -10.47 0.60
N PHE A 298 3.32 -9.20 0.74
CA PHE A 298 2.45 -8.08 0.39
C PHE A 298 2.04 -8.20 -1.08
N GLY A 299 0.80 -7.87 -1.40
CA GLY A 299 0.32 -7.84 -2.77
C GLY A 299 0.64 -6.50 -3.41
N TRP A 300 1.13 -6.54 -4.65
CA TRP A 300 1.31 -5.39 -5.53
C TRP A 300 0.23 -5.45 -6.61
N LEU A 301 -0.80 -4.62 -6.48
CA LEU A 301 -1.80 -4.40 -7.51
C LEU A 301 -1.27 -3.37 -8.51
N LEU A 302 -0.98 -3.84 -9.72
CA LEU A 302 -0.43 -3.06 -10.81
C LEU A 302 -1.53 -2.72 -11.81
N GLN A 303 -1.77 -1.43 -12.05
CA GLN A 303 -2.77 -0.93 -12.98
C GLN A 303 -2.12 -0.05 -14.06
N PRO A 304 -1.78 -0.61 -15.23
CA PRO A 304 -1.36 0.19 -16.38
C PRO A 304 -2.50 1.10 -16.84
N VAL A 305 -2.17 2.35 -17.21
CA VAL A 305 -3.12 3.30 -17.79
C VAL A 305 -2.49 3.88 -19.05
N GLY A 306 -3.10 3.64 -20.21
CA GLY A 306 -2.60 4.18 -21.48
C GLY A 306 -1.18 3.75 -21.89
N VAL A 307 -0.62 2.69 -21.28
CA VAL A 307 0.70 2.13 -21.60
C VAL A 307 0.65 0.60 -21.73
N PRO A 308 1.46 -0.01 -22.62
CA PRO A 308 1.59 -1.46 -22.70
C PRO A 308 2.22 -2.04 -21.42
N ARG A 309 1.64 -3.12 -20.88
CA ARG A 309 2.11 -3.75 -19.64
C ARG A 309 3.49 -4.39 -19.78
N ASP A 310 3.77 -4.98 -20.93
CA ASP A 310 5.05 -5.59 -21.28
C ASP A 310 6.21 -4.57 -21.26
N ALA A 311 5.94 -3.31 -21.59
CA ALA A 311 6.92 -2.23 -21.52
C ALA A 311 7.39 -1.92 -20.09
N LEU A 312 6.65 -2.35 -19.05
CA LEU A 312 6.98 -2.08 -17.64
C LEU A 312 7.94 -3.12 -17.03
N GLY A 313 8.17 -4.25 -17.71
CA GLY A 313 9.11 -5.29 -17.26
C GLY A 313 8.78 -5.87 -15.88
N LEU A 314 7.51 -5.86 -15.49
CA LEU A 314 7.01 -6.44 -14.24
C LEU A 314 6.49 -7.87 -14.49
N PRO A 315 6.52 -8.75 -13.47
CA PRO A 315 6.12 -10.13 -13.64
C PRO A 315 4.63 -10.29 -13.92
N ASP A 316 4.27 -11.41 -14.53
CA ASP A 316 2.89 -11.87 -14.62
C ASP A 316 2.38 -12.47 -13.31
N ALA A 317 1.06 -12.34 -13.10
CA ALA A 317 0.36 -12.88 -11.93
C ALA A 317 0.28 -14.41 -11.98
#